data_AF-A0A365MKC1-F1
#
_entry.id   AF-A0A365MKC1-F1
#
_cell.length_a   1.000
_cell.length_b   1.000
_cell.length_c   1.000
_cell.angle_alpha   90.00
_cell.angle_beta   90.00
_cell.angle_gamma   90.00
#
_symmetry.space_group_name_H-M   'P 1'
#
loop_
_entity.id
_entity.type
_entity.pdbx_description
1 polymer ?
#
loop_
_entity_poly.entity_id
_entity_poly.type
_entity_poly.pdbx_seq_one_letter_code
_entity_poly.pdbx_strand_id
1 'polypeptide(L)'
;MGSDTERPSSQAETEVLQLVAELDRGRILRLADRIEKQGICQFLQKTQSGVQYRQLQSEKFKIWLESCPFTASSSRIQNWTCAAIVKLINWASEARWQYAEQLRTLLELDESQSQAWLDNLHKVARYHSAIKSMVKFAVKEPGIFVNIGIRPINAPEPRRFKFPYGDAPLLAIVARLLGKDTNSTMEKLEKRLGTQDVEVELRNASPAKLTLHAEMQIVVFYECNPGLAPHLRLIGTSKKACFLCDKYLRHHPLRLQASACHQRIYPSWMPPPCNKSPGDSTGIPFWKLSGDIEKLTRQELKSALTALPRPPNYDSTAGPSLTLTATVPTELRSLQKTQEKSAIQDDSFSEDSD
;
A
#
# COMPACT_ATOMS: atom_id res chain seq x y z
N MET A 1 -15.86 41.61 0.63
CA MET A 1 -15.06 41.11 -0.51
C MET A 1 -13.64 40.91 0.01
N GLY A 2 -13.36 39.72 0.57
CA GLY A 2 -12.00 39.34 0.94
C GLY A 2 -11.29 38.89 -0.31
N SER A 3 -10.10 39.43 -0.59
CA SER A 3 -9.26 38.98 -1.69
C SER A 3 -8.81 37.55 -1.43
N ASP A 4 -9.43 36.58 -2.12
CA ASP A 4 -8.93 35.22 -2.23
C ASP A 4 -7.66 35.25 -3.09
N THR A 5 -6.56 35.70 -2.49
CA THR A 5 -5.23 35.53 -3.05
C THR A 5 -4.89 34.04 -3.00
N GLU A 6 -4.78 33.41 -4.17
CA GLU A 6 -4.27 32.05 -4.32
C GLU A 6 -2.96 31.91 -3.54
N ARG A 7 -2.94 31.03 -2.53
CA ARG A 7 -1.73 30.81 -1.72
C ARG A 7 -0.68 30.07 -2.56
N PRO A 8 0.62 30.41 -2.43
CA PRO A 8 1.68 29.64 -3.07
C PRO A 8 1.64 28.16 -2.65
N SER A 9 1.85 27.25 -3.61
CA SER A 9 1.80 25.79 -3.39
C SER A 9 2.72 25.32 -2.25
N SER A 10 3.87 25.96 -2.07
CA SER A 10 4.85 25.64 -1.01
C SER A 10 4.37 25.99 0.41
N GLN A 11 3.63 27.10 0.54
CA GLN A 11 3.02 27.50 1.80
C GLN A 11 1.89 26.53 2.18
N ALA A 12 1.03 26.18 1.22
CA ALA A 12 -0.03 25.20 1.42
C ALA A 12 0.52 23.82 1.82
N GLU A 13 1.61 23.36 1.20
CA GLU A 13 2.30 22.12 1.59
C GLU A 13 2.77 22.15 3.06
N THR A 14 3.31 23.28 3.51
CA THR A 14 3.82 23.44 4.88
C THR A 14 2.69 23.46 5.90
N GLU A 15 1.62 24.22 5.65
CA GLU A 15 0.45 24.31 6.53
C GLU A 15 -0.24 22.94 6.68
N VAL A 16 -0.43 22.23 5.56
CA VAL A 16 -1.02 20.88 5.57
C VAL A 16 -0.10 19.89 6.29
N LEU A 17 1.22 19.99 6.12
CA LEU A 17 2.17 19.14 6.82
C LEU A 17 2.14 19.33 8.34
N GLN A 18 2.02 20.58 8.82
CA GLN A 18 1.85 20.88 10.24
C GLN A 18 0.54 20.27 10.78
N LEU A 19 -0.57 20.47 10.06
CA LEU A 19 -1.87 19.91 10.46
C LEU A 19 -1.83 18.37 10.53
N VAL A 20 -1.22 17.71 9.54
CA VAL A 20 -1.06 16.26 9.53
C VAL A 20 -0.13 15.77 10.64
N ALA A 21 0.94 16.50 10.94
CA ALA A 21 1.85 16.19 12.04
C ALA A 21 1.16 16.25 13.41
N GLU A 22 0.19 17.14 13.58
CA GLU A 22 -0.65 17.22 14.78
C GLU A 22 -1.70 16.12 14.83
N LEU A 23 -2.45 15.92 13.75
CA LEU A 23 -3.53 14.93 13.69
C LEU A 23 -3.02 13.49 13.84
N ASP A 24 -1.89 13.13 13.22
CA ASP A 24 -1.31 11.77 13.30
C ASP A 24 -0.10 11.69 14.24
N ARG A 25 0.05 12.66 15.15
CA ARG A 25 1.16 12.78 16.12
C ARG A 25 1.45 11.46 16.81
N GLY A 26 0.43 10.82 17.38
CA GLY A 26 0.60 9.58 18.14
C GLY A 26 1.19 8.45 17.30
N ARG A 27 0.84 8.35 16.01
CA ARG A 27 1.38 7.33 15.11
C ARG A 27 2.81 7.64 14.68
N ILE A 28 3.10 8.91 14.39
CA ILE A 28 4.44 9.34 13.99
C ILE A 28 5.43 9.15 15.14
N LEU A 29 5.06 9.52 16.37
CA LEU A 29 5.90 9.30 17.55
C LEU A 29 6.13 7.81 17.84
N ARG A 30 5.13 6.94 17.63
CA ARG A 30 5.33 5.47 17.71
C ARG A 30 6.31 4.95 16.66
N LEU A 31 6.30 5.50 15.45
CA LEU A 31 7.28 5.15 14.42
C LEU A 31 8.67 5.66 14.81
N ALA A 32 8.78 6.89 15.31
CA ALA A 32 10.03 7.47 15.81
C ALA A 32 10.64 6.63 16.94
N ASP A 33 9.85 6.23 17.94
CA ASP A 33 10.28 5.34 19.03
C ASP A 33 10.80 3.98 18.52
N ARG A 34 10.16 3.41 17.48
CA ARG A 34 10.66 2.19 16.83
C ARG A 34 11.97 2.41 16.10
N ILE A 35 12.10 3.53 15.38
CA ILE A 35 13.33 3.88 14.65
C ILE A 35 14.49 4.02 15.63
N GLU A 36 14.28 4.70 16.75
CA GLU A 36 15.27 4.85 17.83
C GLU A 36 15.68 3.50 18.42
N LYS A 37 14.70 2.69 18.85
CA LYS A 37 14.95 1.36 19.44
C LYS A 37 15.60 0.37 18.48
N GLN A 38 15.40 0.55 17.18
CA GLN A 38 15.96 -0.33 16.14
C GLN A 38 17.35 0.10 15.68
N GLY A 39 17.98 1.07 16.35
CA GLY A 39 19.41 1.24 16.26
C GLY A 39 19.89 2.44 15.44
N ILE A 40 19.03 3.39 15.08
CA ILE A 40 19.43 4.53 14.23
C ILE A 40 20.59 5.33 14.83
N CYS A 41 20.59 5.55 16.14
CA CYS A 41 21.65 6.33 16.81
C CYS A 41 22.98 5.57 16.80
N GLN A 42 22.96 4.26 17.02
CA GLN A 42 24.14 3.40 16.95
C GLN A 42 24.68 3.37 15.51
N PHE A 43 23.80 3.26 14.51
CA PHE A 43 24.17 3.33 13.10
C PHE A 43 24.89 4.66 12.82
N LEU A 44 24.29 5.79 13.17
CA LEU A 44 24.88 7.12 12.93
C LEU A 44 26.23 7.31 13.62
N GLN A 45 26.37 6.88 14.89
CA GLN A 45 27.63 6.95 15.63
C GLN A 45 28.73 6.11 14.97
N LYS A 46 28.41 4.88 14.53
CA LYS A 46 29.35 4.02 13.81
C LYS A 46 29.74 4.62 12.46
N THR A 47 28.75 5.12 11.70
CA THR A 47 29.01 5.76 10.42
C THR A 47 29.96 6.93 10.61
N GLN A 48 29.66 7.89 11.51
CA GLN A 48 30.47 9.10 11.72
C GLN A 48 31.90 8.82 12.22
N SER A 49 32.11 7.75 12.98
CA SER A 49 33.44 7.35 13.46
C SER A 49 34.24 6.50 12.46
N GLY A 50 33.58 5.90 11.47
CA GLY A 50 34.20 5.02 10.47
C GLY A 50 35.05 5.75 9.42
N VAL A 51 36.08 5.07 8.92
CA VAL A 51 36.92 5.52 7.78
C VAL A 51 36.06 5.86 6.55
N GLN A 52 34.94 5.16 6.40
CA GLN A 52 33.96 5.32 5.31
C GLN A 52 33.28 6.70 5.31
N TYR A 53 33.03 7.32 6.47
CA TYR A 53 32.47 8.68 6.54
C TYR A 53 33.40 9.73 5.96
N ARG A 54 34.72 9.55 6.14
CA ARG A 54 35.73 10.41 5.51
C ARG A 54 35.80 10.22 3.99
N GLN A 55 35.42 9.04 3.49
CA GLN A 55 35.38 8.71 2.07
C GLN A 55 34.07 9.12 1.39
N LEU A 56 33.05 9.55 2.15
CA LEU A 56 31.81 10.10 1.58
C LEU A 56 32.14 11.37 0.77
N GLN A 57 31.91 11.30 -0.54
CA GLN A 57 32.19 12.37 -1.50
C GLN A 57 31.18 13.53 -1.43
N SER A 58 29.98 13.29 -0.91
CA SER A 58 28.90 14.28 -0.90
C SER A 58 28.84 15.04 0.44
N GLU A 59 29.25 16.31 0.42
CA GLU A 59 29.14 17.22 1.56
C GLU A 59 27.68 17.41 1.99
N LYS A 60 26.75 17.46 1.03
CA LYS A 60 25.30 17.56 1.30
C LYS A 60 24.80 16.37 2.12
N PHE A 61 25.31 15.17 1.85
CA PHE A 61 24.91 13.97 2.58
C PHE A 61 25.46 13.95 4.01
N LYS A 62 26.67 14.49 4.24
CA LYS A 62 27.24 14.66 5.59
C LYS A 62 26.41 15.63 6.42
N ILE A 63 26.12 16.82 5.88
CA ILE A 63 25.25 17.82 6.52
C ILE A 63 23.88 17.21 6.83
N TRP A 64 23.33 16.40 5.93
CA TRP A 64 22.07 15.71 6.14
C TRP A 64 22.14 14.71 7.31
N LEU A 65 23.18 13.88 7.39
CA LEU A 65 23.39 12.94 8.52
C LEU A 65 23.51 13.69 9.86
N GLU A 66 24.23 14.82 9.89
CA GLU A 66 24.40 15.65 11.07
C GLU A 66 23.11 16.34 11.51
N SER A 67 22.22 16.64 10.55
CA SER A 67 20.92 17.27 10.81
C SER A 67 19.86 16.34 11.44
N CYS A 68 20.22 15.08 11.70
CA CYS A 68 19.33 14.03 12.19
C CYS A 68 18.52 14.48 13.44
N PRO A 69 17.18 14.36 13.41
CA PRO A 69 16.35 14.74 14.56
C PRO A 69 16.63 13.96 15.84
N PHE A 70 17.11 12.71 15.72
CA PHE A 70 17.39 11.82 16.86
C PHE A 70 18.68 12.18 17.60
N THR A 71 19.63 12.85 16.95
CA THR A 71 20.88 13.31 17.57
C THR A 71 20.76 14.74 18.12
N ALA A 72 19.89 15.55 17.53
CA ALA A 72 19.71 16.96 17.89
C ALA A 72 18.75 17.20 19.07
N SER A 73 17.87 16.23 19.41
CA SER A 73 16.87 16.41 20.47
C SER A 73 17.32 15.78 21.78
N SER A 74 17.54 16.60 22.81
CA SER A 74 17.75 16.15 24.19
C SER A 74 16.44 15.71 24.88
N SER A 75 15.29 15.95 24.24
CA SER A 75 13.97 15.62 24.78
C SER A 75 13.53 14.22 24.38
N ARG A 76 12.87 13.51 25.30
CA ARG A 76 12.23 12.21 25.01
C ARG A 76 11.29 12.34 23.82
N ILE A 77 11.26 11.34 22.94
CA ILE A 77 10.44 11.32 21.71
C ILE A 77 8.97 11.66 21.98
N GLN A 78 8.41 11.22 23.12
CA GLN A 78 7.01 11.51 23.49
C GLN A 78 6.71 13.01 23.59
N ASN A 79 7.73 13.83 23.88
CA ASN A 79 7.62 15.27 24.09
C ASN A 79 8.01 16.10 22.87
N TRP A 80 8.32 15.47 21.72
CA TRP A 80 8.72 16.19 20.51
C TRP A 80 7.64 17.18 20.06
N THR A 81 8.00 18.42 19.78
CA THR A 81 7.07 19.44 19.29
C THR A 81 6.55 19.12 17.87
N CYS A 82 5.50 19.79 17.42
CA CYS A 82 5.05 19.69 16.02
C CYS A 82 6.21 20.00 15.05
N ALA A 83 7.00 21.03 15.33
CA ALA A 83 8.19 21.37 14.56
C ALA A 83 9.23 20.24 14.48
N ALA A 84 9.48 19.53 15.58
CA ALA A 84 10.38 18.37 15.59
C ALA A 84 9.83 17.21 14.74
N ILE A 85 8.51 16.98 14.77
CA ILE A 85 7.83 15.96 13.93
C ILE A 85 7.94 16.33 12.44
N VAL A 86 7.68 17.59 12.09
CA VAL A 86 7.83 18.09 10.71
C VAL A 86 9.28 17.94 10.24
N LYS A 87 10.26 18.27 11.09
CA LYS A 87 11.68 18.05 10.80
C LYS A 87 11.98 16.57 10.54
N LEU A 88 11.42 15.65 11.34
CA LEU A 88 11.54 14.21 11.10
C LEU A 88 10.94 13.79 9.76
N ILE A 89 9.75 14.28 9.41
CA ILE A 89 9.09 13.93 8.15
C ILE A 89 9.93 14.36 6.94
N ASN A 90 10.46 15.58 6.97
CA ASN A 90 11.31 16.11 5.90
C ASN A 90 12.64 15.32 5.81
N TRP A 91 13.30 15.12 6.94
CA TRP A 91 14.55 14.35 7.00
C TRP A 91 14.37 12.91 6.50
N ALA A 92 13.26 12.26 6.87
CA ALA A 92 12.90 10.94 6.39
C ALA A 92 12.61 10.91 4.88
N SER A 93 12.00 11.96 4.34
CA SER A 93 11.75 12.10 2.91
C SER A 93 13.06 12.15 2.11
N GLU A 94 14.04 12.92 2.59
CA GLU A 94 15.37 12.99 1.98
C GLU A 94 16.10 11.65 2.04
N ALA A 95 16.03 10.95 3.17
CA ALA A 95 16.54 9.58 3.30
C ALA A 95 16.04 8.66 2.18
N ARG A 96 14.72 8.72 1.92
CA ARG A 96 14.05 7.82 0.98
C ARG A 96 14.26 8.19 -0.49
N TRP A 97 14.27 9.48 -0.81
CA TRP A 97 14.17 9.94 -2.20
C TRP A 97 15.42 10.61 -2.74
N GLN A 98 16.31 11.10 -1.87
CA GLN A 98 17.57 11.73 -2.27
C GLN A 98 18.77 10.86 -1.95
N TYR A 99 18.74 10.18 -0.79
CA TYR A 99 19.91 9.50 -0.23
C TYR A 99 19.77 7.98 -0.12
N ALA A 100 18.80 7.38 -0.80
CA ALA A 100 18.50 5.95 -0.65
C ALA A 100 19.65 5.04 -1.10
N GLU A 101 20.38 5.41 -2.15
CA GLU A 101 21.52 4.63 -2.65
C GLU A 101 22.70 4.70 -1.68
N GLN A 102 23.04 5.91 -1.23
CA GLN A 102 24.11 6.14 -0.27
C GLN A 102 23.84 5.42 1.06
N LEU A 103 22.58 5.43 1.54
CA LEU A 103 22.17 4.70 2.73
C LEU A 103 22.26 3.18 2.55
N ARG A 104 21.89 2.65 1.38
CA ARG A 104 22.04 1.21 1.09
C ARG A 104 23.51 0.79 1.10
N THR A 105 24.38 1.53 0.44
CA THR A 105 25.82 1.25 0.44
C THR A 105 26.40 1.23 1.85
N LEU A 106 25.99 2.18 2.71
CA LEU A 106 26.44 2.19 4.11
C LEU A 106 25.88 1.02 4.93
N LEU A 107 24.64 0.58 4.65
CA LEU A 107 24.01 -0.54 5.35
C LEU A 107 24.58 -1.90 4.92
N GLU A 108 24.99 -2.06 3.67
CA GLU A 108 25.68 -3.28 3.18
C GLU A 108 27.03 -3.50 3.89
N LEU A 109 27.65 -2.41 4.35
CA LEU A 109 28.91 -2.43 5.09
C LEU A 109 28.71 -2.63 6.60
N ASP A 110 27.48 -2.57 7.11
CA ASP A 110 27.18 -2.82 8.53
C ASP A 110 26.84 -4.29 8.76
N GLU A 111 27.67 -4.97 9.55
CA GLU A 111 27.50 -6.39 9.91
C GLU A 111 26.16 -6.69 10.59
N SER A 112 25.48 -5.69 11.16
CA SER A 112 24.19 -5.85 11.82
C SER A 112 23.03 -6.13 10.85
N GLN A 113 23.16 -5.74 9.58
CA GLN A 113 22.18 -5.86 8.48
C GLN A 113 20.72 -5.45 8.80
N SER A 114 20.46 -4.79 9.93
CA SER A 114 19.09 -4.51 10.37
C SER A 114 18.53 -3.29 9.64
N GLN A 115 17.85 -3.54 8.52
CA GLN A 115 17.10 -2.52 7.76
C GLN A 115 15.80 -2.08 8.46
N ALA A 116 15.50 -2.61 9.64
CA ALA A 116 14.21 -2.43 10.30
C ALA A 116 13.93 -0.96 10.67
N TRP A 117 14.95 -0.22 11.11
CA TRP A 117 14.82 1.22 11.39
C TRP A 117 14.56 2.00 10.09
N LEU A 118 15.25 1.64 9.00
CA LEU A 118 15.10 2.27 7.69
C LEU A 118 13.69 2.05 7.12
N ASP A 119 13.11 0.87 7.32
CA ASP A 119 11.72 0.59 6.93
C ASP A 119 10.71 1.48 7.68
N ASN A 120 10.92 1.71 8.98
CA ASN A 120 10.07 2.62 9.74
C ASN A 120 10.32 4.08 9.35
N LEU A 121 11.55 4.47 9.04
CA LEU A 121 11.87 5.78 8.50
C LEU A 121 11.18 6.01 7.16
N HIS A 122 11.21 5.03 6.26
CA HIS A 122 10.51 5.06 4.98
C HIS A 122 9.00 5.15 5.14
N LYS A 123 8.40 4.66 6.24
CA LYS A 123 6.98 4.89 6.55
C LYS A 123 6.73 6.35 6.92
N VAL A 124 7.62 6.97 7.69
CA VAL A 124 7.53 8.40 8.03
C VAL A 124 7.71 9.28 6.79
N ALA A 125 8.63 8.93 5.89
CA ALA A 125 8.83 9.61 4.61
C ALA A 125 7.56 9.68 3.73
N ARG A 126 6.61 8.75 3.92
CA ARG A 126 5.36 8.72 3.12
C ARG A 126 4.45 9.90 3.42
N TYR A 127 4.49 10.47 4.63
CA TYR A 127 3.67 11.65 4.96
C TYR A 127 4.01 12.81 4.02
N HIS A 128 5.29 13.14 3.86
CA HIS A 128 5.73 14.19 2.95
C HIS A 128 5.20 13.99 1.53
N SER A 129 5.39 12.78 0.97
CA SER A 129 4.94 12.47 -0.39
C SER A 129 3.42 12.47 -0.56
N ALA A 130 2.67 12.06 0.48
CA ALA A 130 1.21 12.07 0.47
C ALA A 130 0.67 13.49 0.52
N ILE A 131 1.26 14.36 1.35
CA ILE A 131 0.88 15.77 1.46
C ILE A 131 1.11 16.50 0.15
N LYS A 132 2.30 16.35 -0.46
CA LYS A 132 2.56 16.93 -1.78
C LYS A 132 1.56 16.46 -2.83
N SER A 133 1.27 15.15 -2.86
CA SER A 133 0.27 14.60 -3.78
C SER A 133 -1.12 15.18 -3.52
N MET A 134 -1.51 15.33 -2.26
CA MET A 134 -2.81 15.86 -1.85
C MET A 134 -2.98 17.33 -2.22
N VAL A 135 -1.98 18.17 -1.92
CA VAL A 135 -2.00 19.61 -2.27
C VAL A 135 -2.03 19.78 -3.78
N LYS A 136 -1.17 19.05 -4.52
CA LYS A 136 -1.16 19.07 -5.98
C LYS A 136 -2.50 18.63 -6.57
N PHE A 137 -3.14 17.63 -5.97
CA PHE A 137 -4.44 17.16 -6.41
C PHE A 137 -5.55 18.15 -6.09
N ALA A 138 -5.51 18.80 -4.93
CA ALA A 138 -6.45 19.84 -4.54
C ALA A 138 -6.38 21.07 -5.44
N VAL A 139 -5.17 21.46 -5.87
CA VAL A 139 -4.98 22.54 -6.84
C VAL A 139 -5.53 22.15 -8.21
N LYS A 140 -5.30 20.90 -8.65
CA LYS A 140 -5.71 20.44 -9.98
C LYS A 140 -7.23 20.20 -10.07
N GLU A 141 -7.81 19.58 -9.06
CA GLU A 141 -9.21 19.12 -9.05
C GLU A 141 -9.91 19.57 -7.76
N PRO A 142 -10.04 20.89 -7.51
CA PRO A 142 -10.58 21.41 -6.25
C PRO A 142 -11.98 20.89 -5.95
N GLY A 143 -12.79 20.66 -6.98
CA GLY A 143 -14.16 20.14 -6.85
C GLY A 143 -14.26 18.77 -6.16
N ILE A 144 -13.20 17.97 -6.15
CA ILE A 144 -13.17 16.67 -5.44
C ILE A 144 -13.08 16.87 -3.92
N PHE A 145 -12.48 17.97 -3.48
CA PHE A 145 -12.33 18.32 -2.06
C PHE A 145 -13.49 19.16 -1.53
N VAL A 146 -14.46 19.52 -2.38
CA VAL A 146 -15.68 20.22 -1.98
C VAL A 146 -16.72 19.20 -1.50
N ASN A 147 -17.46 19.54 -0.44
CA ASN A 147 -18.56 18.72 0.10
C ASN A 147 -18.15 17.29 0.53
N ILE A 148 -16.98 17.13 1.16
CA ILE A 148 -16.56 15.84 1.73
C ILE A 148 -17.58 15.40 2.79
N GLY A 149 -18.33 14.34 2.47
CA GLY A 149 -19.27 13.72 3.39
C GLY A 149 -18.65 12.54 4.13
N ILE A 150 -18.69 12.57 5.46
CA ILE A 150 -18.28 11.43 6.29
C ILE A 150 -19.52 10.60 6.63
N ARG A 151 -19.51 9.32 6.25
CA ARG A 151 -20.56 8.35 6.58
C ARG A 151 -19.97 7.23 7.44
N PRO A 152 -20.30 7.16 8.74
CA PRO A 152 -19.89 6.02 9.55
C PRO A 152 -20.65 4.78 9.09
N ILE A 153 -19.91 3.70 8.81
CA ILE A 153 -20.48 2.39 8.49
C ILE A 153 -20.02 1.44 9.59
N ASN A 154 -20.97 0.82 10.27
CA ASN A 154 -20.65 -0.22 11.25
C ASN A 154 -20.32 -1.51 10.51
N ALA A 155 -19.18 -2.10 10.86
CA ALA A 155 -18.83 -3.42 10.35
C ALA A 155 -19.91 -4.43 10.79
N PRO A 156 -20.43 -5.27 9.88
CA PRO A 156 -21.39 -6.29 10.27
C PRO A 156 -20.74 -7.33 11.17
N GLU A 157 -21.56 -7.95 12.01
CA GLU A 157 -21.12 -9.03 12.89
C GLU A 157 -20.49 -10.18 12.10
N PRO A 158 -19.32 -10.70 12.53
CA PRO A 158 -18.70 -11.84 11.89
C PRO A 158 -19.64 -13.05 11.88
N ARG A 159 -19.75 -13.73 10.73
CA ARG A 159 -20.65 -14.88 10.57
C ARG A 159 -19.95 -16.17 10.94
N ARG A 160 -20.59 -17.02 11.74
CA ARG A 160 -20.05 -18.36 12.04
C ARG A 160 -19.93 -19.16 10.76
N PHE A 161 -18.78 -19.80 10.56
CA PHE A 161 -18.53 -20.69 9.44
C PHE A 161 -18.47 -22.14 9.90
N LYS A 162 -19.07 -23.01 9.10
CA LYS A 162 -18.91 -24.47 9.17
C LYS A 162 -18.88 -24.99 7.74
N PHE A 163 -18.09 -26.03 7.50
CA PHE A 163 -18.04 -26.66 6.19
C PHE A 163 -19.42 -27.23 5.81
N PRO A 164 -19.88 -27.01 4.57
CA PRO A 164 -21.19 -27.47 4.12
C PRO A 164 -21.27 -28.98 3.79
N TYR A 165 -20.24 -29.77 4.10
CA TYR A 165 -20.18 -31.22 3.83
C TYR A 165 -19.49 -31.93 5.00
N GLY A 166 -19.90 -33.18 5.28
CA GLY A 166 -19.66 -33.96 6.50
C GLY A 166 -18.20 -34.13 6.96
N ASP A 167 -17.76 -35.38 7.12
CA ASP A 167 -16.49 -35.64 7.81
C ASP A 167 -15.24 -35.38 6.95
N ALA A 168 -15.38 -35.31 5.62
CA ALA A 168 -14.28 -35.10 4.66
C ALA A 168 -14.54 -33.98 3.62
N PRO A 169 -14.54 -32.69 4.03
CA PRO A 169 -14.82 -31.56 3.14
C PRO A 169 -13.75 -31.32 2.06
N LEU A 170 -12.45 -31.52 2.34
CA LEU A 170 -11.40 -31.34 1.36
C LEU A 170 -11.54 -32.36 0.22
N LEU A 171 -11.75 -33.63 0.56
CA LEU A 171 -11.94 -34.69 -0.42
C LEU A 171 -13.11 -34.39 -1.36
N ALA A 172 -14.24 -33.95 -0.82
CA ALA A 172 -15.41 -33.56 -1.61
C ALA A 172 -15.12 -32.38 -2.56
N ILE A 173 -14.37 -31.38 -2.08
CA ILE A 173 -13.96 -30.23 -2.90
C ILE A 173 -13.01 -30.67 -4.02
N VAL A 174 -11.98 -31.47 -3.71
CA VAL A 174 -11.03 -31.97 -4.71
C VAL A 174 -11.74 -32.86 -5.74
N ALA A 175 -12.67 -33.72 -5.30
CA ALA A 175 -13.52 -34.53 -6.17
C ALA A 175 -14.31 -33.69 -7.16
N ARG A 176 -14.92 -32.60 -6.70
CA ARG A 176 -15.63 -31.66 -7.57
C ARG A 176 -14.70 -30.92 -8.53
N LEU A 177 -13.48 -30.59 -8.08
CA LEU A 177 -12.53 -29.80 -8.86
C LEU A 177 -11.72 -30.63 -9.88
N LEU A 178 -11.48 -31.90 -9.63
CA LEU A 178 -10.55 -32.70 -10.44
C LEU A 178 -11.13 -34.04 -10.90
N GLY A 179 -12.25 -34.50 -10.32
CA GLY A 179 -12.92 -35.73 -10.73
C GLY A 179 -12.01 -36.95 -10.59
N LYS A 180 -11.50 -37.46 -11.72
CA LYS A 180 -10.70 -38.69 -11.76
C LYS A 180 -9.34 -38.55 -11.06
N ASP A 181 -8.76 -37.36 -10.98
CA ASP A 181 -7.43 -37.14 -10.40
C ASP A 181 -7.45 -36.97 -8.87
N THR A 182 -8.59 -37.21 -8.21
CA THR A 182 -8.82 -36.89 -6.79
C THR A 182 -7.85 -37.59 -5.86
N ASN A 183 -7.81 -38.92 -5.88
CA ASN A 183 -6.98 -39.69 -4.93
C ASN A 183 -5.49 -39.37 -5.11
N SER A 184 -5.01 -39.34 -6.36
CA SER A 184 -3.62 -38.95 -6.66
C SER A 184 -3.29 -37.52 -6.18
N THR A 185 -4.26 -36.61 -6.22
CA THR A 185 -4.06 -35.24 -5.72
C THR A 185 -4.02 -35.20 -4.19
N MET A 186 -4.87 -35.97 -3.52
CA MET A 186 -4.87 -36.07 -2.05
C MET A 186 -3.54 -36.64 -1.53
N GLU A 187 -3.03 -37.72 -2.12
CA GLU A 187 -1.71 -38.30 -1.79
C GLU A 187 -0.56 -37.28 -2.00
N LYS A 188 -0.62 -36.49 -3.07
CA LYS A 188 0.36 -35.42 -3.33
C LYS A 188 0.27 -34.30 -2.30
N LEU A 189 -0.94 -33.96 -1.84
CA LEU A 189 -1.15 -32.97 -0.79
C LEU A 189 -0.57 -33.45 0.55
N GLU A 190 -0.83 -34.69 0.94
CA GLU A 190 -0.27 -35.33 2.14
C GLU A 190 1.26 -35.26 2.12
N LYS A 191 1.87 -35.71 1.01
CA LYS A 191 3.33 -35.66 0.82
C LYS A 191 3.88 -34.24 0.90
N ARG A 192 3.20 -33.27 0.29
CA ARG A 192 3.68 -31.87 0.23
C ARG A 192 3.55 -31.16 1.58
N LEU A 193 2.50 -31.45 2.32
CA LEU A 193 2.27 -30.86 3.64
C LEU A 193 2.98 -31.63 4.76
N GLY A 194 3.47 -32.84 4.49
CA GLY A 194 4.14 -33.67 5.48
C GLY A 194 3.17 -34.19 6.55
N THR A 195 1.90 -34.42 6.18
CA THR A 195 0.84 -34.89 7.07
C THR A 195 0.19 -36.16 6.51
N GLN A 196 -0.32 -37.02 7.39
CA GLN A 196 -1.15 -38.17 7.01
C GLN A 196 -2.65 -37.82 6.97
N ASP A 197 -3.04 -36.65 7.47
CA ASP A 197 -4.43 -36.19 7.49
C ASP A 197 -4.50 -34.72 7.06
N VAL A 198 -4.78 -34.52 5.76
CA VAL A 198 -4.93 -33.19 5.15
C VAL A 198 -6.28 -32.53 5.49
N GLU A 199 -7.27 -33.29 5.96
CA GLU A 199 -8.55 -32.74 6.41
C GLU A 199 -8.38 -32.00 7.73
N VAL A 200 -7.58 -32.53 8.65
CA VAL A 200 -7.22 -31.84 9.90
C VAL A 200 -6.49 -30.53 9.60
N GLU A 201 -5.54 -30.52 8.67
CA GLU A 201 -4.85 -29.29 8.24
C GLU A 201 -5.83 -28.26 7.67
N LEU A 202 -6.77 -28.67 6.83
CA LEU A 202 -7.82 -27.78 6.33
C LEU A 202 -8.66 -27.20 7.48
N ARG A 203 -9.08 -28.03 8.45
CA ARG A 203 -9.89 -27.60 9.60
C ARG A 203 -9.11 -26.63 10.49
N ASN A 204 -7.83 -26.87 10.72
CA ASN A 204 -6.95 -25.99 11.50
C ASN A 204 -6.72 -24.64 10.79
N ALA A 205 -6.58 -24.66 9.47
CA ALA A 205 -6.43 -23.45 8.65
C ALA A 205 -7.75 -22.68 8.47
N SER A 206 -8.88 -23.30 8.80
CA SER A 206 -10.20 -22.73 8.57
C SER A 206 -10.65 -21.80 9.70
N PRO A 207 -11.19 -20.63 9.36
CA PRO A 207 -11.64 -19.69 10.37
C PRO A 207 -12.98 -20.14 10.96
N ALA A 208 -13.15 -19.97 12.27
CA ALA A 208 -14.44 -20.18 12.92
C ALA A 208 -15.49 -19.11 12.52
N LYS A 209 -15.02 -17.93 12.08
CA LYS A 209 -15.87 -16.78 11.72
C LYS A 209 -15.38 -16.12 10.43
N LEU A 210 -16.31 -15.81 9.53
CA LEU A 210 -16.07 -14.98 8.37
C LEU A 210 -16.32 -13.51 8.70
N THR A 211 -15.53 -12.63 8.10
CA THR A 211 -15.55 -11.19 8.30
C THR A 211 -15.71 -10.47 6.98
N LEU A 212 -16.50 -9.40 6.99
CA LEU A 212 -16.64 -8.53 5.84
C LEU A 212 -15.52 -7.49 5.83
N HIS A 213 -14.65 -7.56 4.83
CA HIS A 213 -13.59 -6.58 4.66
C HIS A 213 -14.14 -5.18 4.34
N ALA A 214 -13.37 -4.14 4.61
CA ALA A 214 -13.80 -2.74 4.44
C ALA A 214 -14.21 -2.42 2.99
N GLU A 215 -13.49 -2.96 1.99
CA GLU A 215 -13.84 -2.78 0.58
C GLU A 215 -15.23 -3.34 0.27
N MET A 216 -15.59 -4.48 0.87
CA MET A 216 -16.90 -5.09 0.70
C MET A 216 -17.99 -4.34 1.47
N GLN A 217 -17.68 -3.74 2.61
CA GLN A 217 -18.61 -2.84 3.32
C GLN A 217 -18.96 -1.61 2.47
N ILE A 218 -17.98 -1.06 1.73
CA ILE A 218 -18.22 0.06 0.78
C ILE A 218 -19.12 -0.39 -0.38
N VAL A 219 -18.92 -1.60 -0.91
CA VAL A 219 -19.81 -2.16 -1.94
C VAL A 219 -21.24 -2.22 -1.42
N VAL A 220 -21.46 -2.86 -0.26
CA VAL A 220 -22.80 -2.98 0.36
C VAL A 220 -23.44 -1.61 0.55
N PHE A 221 -22.67 -0.62 1.00
CA PHE A 221 -23.18 0.74 1.18
C PHE A 221 -23.75 1.31 -0.13
N TYR A 222 -23.03 1.19 -1.25
CA TYR A 222 -23.50 1.72 -2.53
C TYR A 222 -24.57 0.86 -3.19
N GLU A 223 -24.60 -0.45 -2.93
CA GLU A 223 -25.72 -1.31 -3.34
C GLU A 223 -27.03 -0.89 -2.64
N CYS A 224 -26.97 -0.58 -1.34
CA CYS A 224 -28.13 -0.09 -0.59
C CYS A 224 -28.49 1.37 -0.91
N ASN A 225 -27.57 2.13 -1.49
CA ASN A 225 -27.73 3.56 -1.75
C ASN A 225 -27.29 3.90 -3.19
N PRO A 226 -27.99 3.40 -4.22
CA PRO A 226 -27.58 3.59 -5.61
C PRO A 226 -27.52 5.07 -6.02
N GLY A 227 -28.35 5.93 -5.43
CA GLY A 227 -28.32 7.38 -5.65
C GLY A 227 -27.08 8.09 -5.10
N LEU A 228 -26.30 7.43 -4.23
CA LEU A 228 -25.07 7.97 -3.65
C LEU A 228 -23.81 7.45 -4.37
N ALA A 229 -23.97 6.70 -5.44
CA ALA A 229 -22.86 6.03 -6.11
C ALA A 229 -21.85 7.10 -6.66
N PRO A 230 -20.57 7.06 -6.27
CA PRO A 230 -19.59 8.11 -6.57
C PRO A 230 -19.26 8.22 -8.05
N HIS A 231 -19.06 9.42 -8.57
CA HIS A 231 -18.64 9.61 -9.96
C HIS A 231 -17.27 9.00 -10.23
N LEU A 232 -16.31 9.24 -9.33
CA LEU A 232 -15.02 8.55 -9.33
C LEU A 232 -15.15 7.22 -8.58
N ARG A 233 -15.08 6.11 -9.33
CA ARG A 233 -15.21 4.74 -8.80
C ARG A 233 -13.91 4.24 -8.15
N LEU A 234 -13.22 5.07 -7.38
CA LEU A 234 -11.95 4.74 -6.72
C LEU A 234 -12.17 4.53 -5.22
N ILE A 235 -11.56 3.48 -4.68
CA ILE A 235 -11.53 3.19 -3.24
C ILE A 235 -10.12 3.47 -2.70
N GLY A 236 -10.04 4.41 -1.75
CA GLY A 236 -8.85 4.64 -0.93
C GLY A 236 -8.95 3.89 0.39
N THR A 237 -8.08 2.90 0.61
CA THR A 237 -7.97 2.15 1.87
C THR A 237 -6.56 2.25 2.48
N SER A 238 -6.47 2.11 3.80
CA SER A 238 -5.19 2.15 4.54
C SER A 238 -4.28 0.94 4.27
N LYS A 239 -4.83 -0.13 3.69
CA LYS A 239 -4.14 -1.32 3.18
C LYS A 239 -4.58 -1.58 1.75
N LYS A 240 -3.73 -2.23 0.95
CA LYS A 240 -4.13 -2.71 -0.39
C LYS A 240 -5.30 -3.68 -0.27
N ALA A 241 -6.08 -3.81 -1.34
CA ALA A 241 -7.10 -4.84 -1.40
C ALA A 241 -6.48 -6.24 -1.32
N CYS A 242 -7.21 -7.17 -0.70
CA CYS A 242 -6.88 -8.58 -0.79
C CYS A 242 -7.27 -9.14 -2.16
N PHE A 243 -6.77 -10.33 -2.49
CA PHE A 243 -7.07 -10.98 -3.77
C PHE A 243 -8.58 -11.10 -4.01
N LEU A 244 -9.33 -11.53 -2.98
CA LEU A 244 -10.78 -11.73 -3.06
C LEU A 244 -11.55 -10.41 -3.22
N CYS A 245 -11.20 -9.37 -2.46
CA CYS A 245 -11.78 -8.04 -2.63
C CYS A 245 -11.52 -7.49 -4.05
N ASP A 246 -10.26 -7.51 -4.51
CA ASP A 246 -9.88 -7.00 -5.83
C ASP A 246 -10.61 -7.73 -6.96
N LYS A 247 -10.67 -9.07 -6.91
CA LYS A 247 -11.37 -9.88 -7.91
C LYS A 247 -12.88 -9.63 -7.90
N TYR A 248 -13.50 -9.55 -6.71
CA TYR A 248 -14.92 -9.26 -6.59
C TYR A 248 -15.27 -7.90 -7.21
N LEU A 249 -14.51 -6.86 -6.86
CA LEU A 249 -14.71 -5.49 -7.35
C LEU A 249 -14.67 -5.40 -8.89
N ARG A 250 -13.78 -6.17 -9.55
CA ARG A 250 -13.69 -6.22 -11.02
C ARG A 250 -14.93 -6.84 -11.68
N HIS A 251 -15.57 -7.79 -11.02
CA HIS A 251 -16.79 -8.43 -11.52
C HIS A 251 -18.05 -7.63 -11.17
N HIS A 252 -17.95 -6.70 -10.22
CA HIS A 252 -19.09 -5.94 -9.71
C HIS A 252 -19.57 -4.85 -10.70
N PRO A 253 -20.89 -4.67 -10.91
CA PRO A 253 -21.43 -3.69 -11.86
C PRO A 253 -21.03 -2.23 -11.58
N LEU A 254 -20.84 -1.86 -10.30
CA LEU A 254 -20.37 -0.51 -9.92
C LEU A 254 -18.94 -0.21 -10.41
N ARG A 255 -18.17 -1.23 -10.82
CA ARG A 255 -16.77 -1.11 -11.28
C ARG A 255 -15.89 -0.26 -10.35
N LEU A 256 -16.09 -0.42 -9.05
CA LEU A 256 -15.23 0.18 -8.04
C LEU A 256 -13.81 -0.39 -8.17
N GLN A 257 -12.79 0.45 -8.02
CA GLN A 257 -11.39 0.09 -8.18
C GLN A 257 -10.62 0.40 -6.91
N ALA A 258 -9.86 -0.56 -6.41
CA ALA A 258 -8.86 -0.31 -5.38
C ALA A 258 -7.55 0.17 -6.02
N SER A 259 -6.76 0.95 -5.29
CA SER A 259 -5.48 1.47 -5.80
C SER A 259 -4.45 0.38 -6.10
N ALA A 260 -4.48 -0.72 -5.35
CA ALA A 260 -3.62 -1.88 -5.56
C ALA A 260 -4.15 -3.12 -4.82
N CYS A 261 -3.63 -4.29 -5.19
CA CYS A 261 -3.90 -5.57 -4.55
C CYS A 261 -2.59 -6.18 -3.99
N HIS A 262 -2.60 -6.69 -2.75
CA HIS A 262 -1.43 -7.38 -2.17
C HIS A 262 -1.42 -8.90 -2.43
N GLN A 263 -2.35 -9.42 -3.25
CA GLN A 263 -2.42 -10.81 -3.68
C GLN A 263 -2.55 -11.87 -2.56
N ARG A 264 -2.85 -11.46 -1.31
CA ARG A 264 -3.09 -12.44 -0.22
C ARG A 264 -4.56 -12.84 -0.22
N ILE A 265 -4.78 -14.11 0.06
CA ILE A 265 -6.10 -14.70 0.27
C ILE A 265 -6.32 -14.76 1.79
N TYR A 266 -7.48 -14.28 2.25
CA TYR A 266 -7.87 -14.37 3.65
C TYR A 266 -8.96 -15.44 3.78
N PRO A 267 -8.70 -16.58 4.44
CA PRO A 267 -9.71 -17.63 4.61
C PRO A 267 -10.98 -17.14 5.30
N SER A 268 -10.87 -16.14 6.19
CA SER A 268 -12.01 -15.53 6.88
C SER A 268 -12.78 -14.53 6.04
N TRP A 269 -12.44 -14.32 4.77
CA TRP A 269 -13.16 -13.37 3.94
C TRP A 269 -14.60 -13.81 3.67
N MET A 270 -15.52 -12.86 3.67
CA MET A 270 -16.92 -13.05 3.31
C MET A 270 -17.29 -12.15 2.12
N PRO A 271 -18.09 -12.63 1.15
CA PRO A 271 -18.67 -11.74 0.13
C PRO A 271 -19.67 -10.74 0.75
N PRO A 272 -19.95 -9.62 0.07
CA PRO A 272 -21.06 -8.74 0.42
C PRO A 272 -22.34 -9.55 0.69
N PRO A 273 -23.00 -9.39 1.86
CA PRO A 273 -24.29 -10.01 2.08
C PRO A 273 -25.27 -9.46 1.04
N CYS A 274 -25.81 -10.34 0.20
CA CYS A 274 -26.78 -9.95 -0.83
C CYS A 274 -27.99 -9.27 -0.16
N ASN A 275 -28.08 -7.95 -0.25
CA ASN A 275 -29.27 -7.23 0.20
C ASN A 275 -30.28 -7.26 -0.93
N LYS A 276 -31.39 -7.95 -0.69
CA LYS A 276 -32.45 -8.21 -1.67
C LYS A 276 -33.02 -6.89 -2.20
N SER A 277 -32.73 -6.56 -3.45
CA SER A 277 -33.62 -5.73 -4.27
C SER A 277 -34.26 -6.63 -5.33
N PRO A 278 -35.57 -6.55 -5.61
CA PRO A 278 -36.22 -7.45 -6.55
C PRO A 278 -35.82 -7.13 -8.00
N GLY A 279 -35.15 -8.06 -8.69
CA GLY A 279 -34.77 -7.94 -10.12
C GLY A 279 -33.42 -8.59 -10.51
N ASP A 280 -33.08 -9.71 -9.88
CA ASP A 280 -31.73 -10.12 -9.46
C ASP A 280 -30.66 -10.40 -10.54
N SER A 281 -29.62 -9.55 -10.57
CA SER A 281 -28.28 -9.87 -11.11
C SER A 281 -27.19 -9.88 -10.01
N THR A 282 -27.57 -9.80 -8.73
CA THR A 282 -26.64 -9.60 -7.59
C THR A 282 -25.73 -10.80 -7.32
N GLY A 283 -26.14 -12.01 -7.71
CA GLY A 283 -25.31 -13.22 -7.59
C GLY A 283 -24.18 -13.30 -8.62
N ILE A 284 -24.26 -12.56 -9.73
CA ILE A 284 -23.33 -12.71 -10.86
C ILE A 284 -21.87 -12.45 -10.47
N PRO A 285 -21.53 -11.37 -9.73
CA PRO A 285 -20.15 -11.12 -9.33
C PRO A 285 -19.60 -12.24 -8.44
N PHE A 286 -20.43 -12.77 -7.53
CA PHE A 286 -20.05 -13.87 -6.66
C PHE A 286 -19.80 -15.16 -7.46
N TRP A 287 -20.69 -15.52 -8.39
CA TRP A 287 -20.52 -16.70 -9.22
C TRP A 287 -19.30 -16.60 -10.14
N LYS A 288 -19.04 -15.42 -10.73
CA LYS A 288 -17.83 -15.17 -11.53
C LYS A 288 -16.57 -15.29 -10.68
N LEU A 289 -16.56 -14.71 -9.48
CA LEU A 289 -15.46 -14.87 -8.53
C LEU A 289 -15.26 -16.34 -8.17
N SER A 290 -16.33 -17.08 -7.88
CA SER A 290 -16.24 -18.48 -7.55
C SER A 290 -15.64 -19.29 -8.70
N GLY A 291 -16.05 -19.02 -9.95
CA GLY A 291 -15.46 -19.64 -11.14
C GLY A 291 -13.96 -19.32 -11.30
N ASP A 292 -13.56 -18.06 -11.07
CA ASP A 292 -12.16 -17.64 -11.09
C ASP A 292 -11.32 -18.38 -10.04
N ILE A 293 -11.85 -18.50 -8.81
CA ILE A 293 -11.19 -19.21 -7.71
C ILE A 293 -11.03 -20.68 -8.08
N GLU A 294 -12.10 -21.35 -8.54
CA GLU A 294 -12.03 -22.76 -8.92
C GLU A 294 -11.03 -23.00 -10.05
N LYS A 295 -11.01 -22.13 -11.06
CA LYS A 295 -10.06 -22.22 -12.17
C LYS A 295 -8.62 -22.11 -11.66
N LEU A 296 -8.34 -21.12 -10.80
CA LEU A 296 -7.02 -20.92 -10.22
C LEU A 296 -6.62 -22.11 -9.33
N THR A 297 -7.52 -22.60 -8.48
CA THR A 297 -7.28 -23.76 -7.61
C THR A 297 -6.98 -25.01 -8.44
N ARG A 298 -7.73 -25.27 -9.52
CA ARG A 298 -7.43 -26.40 -10.42
C ARG A 298 -6.04 -26.27 -11.06
N GLN A 299 -5.66 -25.06 -11.47
CA GLN A 299 -4.33 -24.81 -12.04
C GLN A 299 -3.22 -25.05 -11.01
N GLU A 300 -3.34 -24.48 -9.80
CA GLU A 300 -2.35 -24.62 -8.73
C GLU A 300 -2.25 -26.06 -8.20
N LEU A 301 -3.37 -26.79 -8.08
CA LEU A 301 -3.34 -28.21 -7.72
C LEU A 301 -2.61 -29.05 -8.79
N LYS A 302 -2.74 -28.70 -10.07
CA LYS A 302 -2.06 -29.41 -11.16
C LYS A 302 -0.57 -29.06 -11.25
N SER A 303 -0.20 -27.79 -11.09
CA SER A 303 1.16 -27.31 -11.36
C SER A 303 2.04 -27.20 -10.11
N ALA A 304 1.47 -26.85 -8.97
CA ALA A 304 2.25 -26.48 -7.79
C ALA A 304 2.57 -27.67 -6.90
N LEU A 305 1.77 -28.75 -6.93
CA LEU A 305 2.01 -29.91 -6.06
C LEU A 305 3.33 -30.63 -6.34
N THR A 306 3.85 -30.51 -7.56
CA THR A 306 5.14 -31.08 -7.98
C THR A 306 6.25 -30.03 -8.09
N ALA A 307 5.93 -28.75 -7.95
CA ALA A 307 6.89 -27.65 -8.04
C ALA A 307 7.61 -27.45 -6.71
N LEU A 308 8.87 -26.98 -6.77
CA LEU A 308 9.62 -26.58 -5.58
C LEU A 308 8.80 -25.54 -4.77
N PRO A 309 8.86 -25.58 -3.43
CA PRO A 309 8.28 -24.54 -2.59
C PRO A 309 8.78 -23.17 -3.05
N ARG A 310 7.85 -22.24 -3.29
CA ARG A 310 8.25 -20.86 -3.59
C ARG A 310 8.91 -20.31 -2.32
N PRO A 311 10.05 -19.60 -2.42
CA PRO A 311 10.63 -18.93 -1.27
C PRO A 311 9.58 -17.99 -0.65
N PRO A 312 9.59 -17.81 0.68
CA PRO A 312 8.65 -16.92 1.34
C PRO A 312 8.76 -15.52 0.74
N ASN A 313 7.67 -15.04 0.12
CA ASN A 313 7.64 -13.68 -0.38
C ASN A 313 7.32 -12.75 0.80
N TYR A 314 8.37 -12.24 1.46
CA TYR A 314 8.27 -11.20 2.48
C TYR A 314 7.87 -9.84 1.88
N ASP A 315 8.00 -9.73 0.56
CA ASP A 315 7.71 -8.51 -0.12
C ASP A 315 6.19 -8.38 -0.25
N SER A 316 5.64 -7.53 0.62
CA SER A 316 4.36 -6.89 0.35
C SER A 316 4.54 -5.88 -0.79
N THR A 317 5.17 -6.28 -1.90
CA THR A 317 5.49 -5.40 -3.01
C THR A 317 4.19 -4.81 -3.49
N ALA A 318 4.03 -3.55 -3.16
CA ALA A 318 3.16 -2.71 -3.93
C ALA A 318 3.88 -2.64 -5.25
N GLY A 319 3.19 -2.93 -6.35
CA GLY A 319 3.54 -2.21 -7.56
C GLY A 319 3.79 -0.73 -7.20
N PRO A 320 4.73 -0.07 -7.90
CA PRO A 320 5.22 1.25 -7.53
C PRO A 320 4.05 2.13 -7.08
N SER A 321 4.13 2.65 -5.86
CA SER A 321 3.18 3.69 -5.46
C SER A 321 3.26 4.79 -6.52
N LEU A 322 2.13 5.35 -6.93
CA LEU A 322 1.99 6.46 -7.91
C LEU A 322 2.78 7.74 -7.53
N THR A 323 3.72 7.64 -6.61
CA THR A 323 4.46 8.69 -5.92
C THR A 323 5.76 9.08 -6.62
N LEU A 324 6.26 8.29 -7.58
CA LEU A 324 7.47 8.66 -8.34
C LEU A 324 7.31 9.97 -9.11
N THR A 325 6.10 10.32 -9.55
CA THR A 325 5.77 11.58 -10.24
C THR A 325 5.31 12.71 -9.32
N ALA A 326 5.20 12.46 -8.01
CA ALA A 326 4.70 13.42 -7.02
C ALA A 326 5.80 14.21 -6.29
N THR A 327 7.07 13.83 -6.44
CA THR A 327 8.19 14.42 -5.70
C THR A 327 8.79 15.66 -6.35
N VAL A 328 8.51 15.93 -7.63
CA VAL A 328 9.04 17.11 -8.34
C VAL A 328 8.24 18.36 -7.93
N PRO A 329 8.89 19.42 -7.43
CA PRO A 329 8.25 20.71 -7.15
C PRO A 329 7.52 21.26 -8.37
N THR A 330 6.33 21.85 -8.18
CA THR A 330 5.49 22.42 -9.24
C THR A 330 6.24 23.47 -10.08
N GLU A 331 7.15 24.23 -9.45
CA GLU A 331 7.95 25.29 -10.09
C GLU A 331 8.98 24.76 -11.10
N LEU A 332 9.51 23.55 -10.89
CA LEU A 332 10.47 22.92 -11.79
C LEU A 332 9.80 22.45 -13.09
N ARG A 333 8.49 22.14 -13.06
CA ARG A 333 7.71 21.78 -14.25
C ARG A 333 7.40 22.98 -15.14
N SER A 334 7.20 24.15 -14.56
CA SER A 334 7.04 25.40 -15.32
C SER A 334 8.34 25.77 -16.04
N LEU A 335 9.50 25.61 -15.40
CA LEU A 335 10.80 25.89 -16.01
C LEU A 335 11.16 24.91 -17.15
N GLN A 336 10.84 23.62 -17.00
CA GLN A 336 11.03 22.63 -18.07
C GLN A 336 10.16 22.91 -19.29
N LYS A 337 8.91 23.36 -19.09
CA LYS A 337 8.03 23.78 -20.21
C LYS A 337 8.53 25.06 -20.91
N THR A 338 9.23 25.93 -20.21
CA THR A 338 9.84 27.13 -20.81
C THR A 338 11.09 26.79 -21.62
N GLN A 339 11.91 25.83 -21.15
CA GLN A 339 13.07 25.32 -21.90
C GLN A 339 12.70 24.48 -23.13
N GLU A 340 11.62 23.70 -23.08
CA GLU A 340 11.13 22.96 -24.26
C GLU A 340 10.53 23.90 -25.32
N LYS A 341 9.95 25.03 -24.92
CA LYS A 341 9.43 26.03 -25.87
C LYS A 341 10.53 26.88 -26.52
N SER A 342 11.67 27.12 -25.84
CA SER A 342 12.79 27.84 -26.45
C SER A 342 13.61 27.00 -27.43
N ALA A 343 13.46 25.66 -27.40
CA ALA A 343 14.18 24.74 -28.29
C ALA A 343 13.42 24.41 -29.59
N ILE A 344 12.21 24.92 -29.78
CA ILE A 344 11.36 24.64 -30.97
C ILE A 344 11.28 25.87 -31.90
N GLN A 345 12.05 26.92 -31.63
CA GLN A 345 12.02 28.17 -32.39
C GLN A 345 13.39 28.52 -32.96
N ASP A 346 14.08 27.55 -33.55
CA ASP A 346 15.20 27.75 -34.47
C ASP A 346 15.29 26.49 -35.36
N ASP A 347 14.51 26.47 -36.43
CA ASP A 347 14.83 25.76 -37.68
C ASP A 347 13.69 26.01 -38.68
N SER A 348 13.77 27.16 -39.35
CA SER A 348 13.02 27.43 -40.58
C SER A 348 13.93 28.12 -41.59
N PHE A 349 13.90 27.60 -42.82
CA PHE A 349 14.49 28.09 -44.09
C PHE A 349 15.96 27.70 -44.33
N SER A 350 16.39 27.21 -45.50
CA SER A 350 15.82 27.11 -46.85
C SER A 350 16.69 26.17 -47.72
N GLU A 351 16.07 25.53 -48.74
CA GLU A 351 16.49 25.41 -50.17
C GLU A 351 17.96 25.05 -50.53
N ASP A 352 18.33 24.29 -51.57
CA ASP A 352 17.68 23.66 -52.73
C ASP A 352 18.74 22.79 -53.47
N SER A 353 18.30 22.05 -54.50
CA SER A 353 19.08 21.51 -55.66
C SER A 353 19.76 20.13 -55.54
N ASP A 354 19.07 19.08 -55.99
CA ASP A 354 19.24 18.40 -57.29
C ASP A 354 18.55 17.01 -57.31
#